data_AF-K0YWY2-F1
#
_entry.id   AF-K0YWY2-F1
#
_cell.length_a   1.000
_cell.length_b   1.000
_cell.length_c   1.000
_cell.angle_alpha   90.00
_cell.angle_beta   90.00
_cell.angle_gamma   90.00
#
_symmetry.space_group_name_H-M   'P 1'
#
loop_
_entity.id
_entity.type
_entity.pdbx_description
1 polymer ?
#
loop_
_entity_poly.entity_id
_entity_poly.type
_entity_poly.pdbx_seq_one_letter_code
_entity_poly.pdbx_strand_id
1 'polypeptide(L)'
;MPKRKSTRQRIWGRFRFTLRRAEWWAERLLRWCDFRSGFLARRSLVDGRLVYAHERLRKARRGIVSLVNAGTLFTYLDPALSAEGPLPATNNAIEGGVNAQLRSVLRNRRGLSTPKRVKAVFWWCCMRVECPKDMPRTLREMPTDSDIGLLRAEYGIDAEDVGAPKKWGEGIVWEELHHKTRYPYSTE
;
A
#
# COMPACT_ATOMS: atom_id res chain seq x y z
N MET A 1 16.47 -7.39 -29.29
CA MET A 1 17.55 -7.48 -28.28
C MET A 1 16.96 -7.74 -26.90
N PRO A 2 17.34 -8.83 -26.20
CA PRO A 2 16.80 -9.10 -24.88
C PRO A 2 17.47 -8.20 -23.83
N LYS A 3 16.66 -7.40 -23.11
CA LYS A 3 17.15 -6.55 -22.01
C LYS A 3 17.71 -7.44 -20.89
N ARG A 4 19.01 -7.33 -20.62
CA ARG A 4 19.67 -8.02 -19.50
C ARG A 4 19.02 -7.55 -18.19
N LYS A 5 18.39 -8.47 -17.45
CA LYS A 5 17.84 -8.21 -16.11
C LYS A 5 18.98 -7.75 -15.18
N SER A 6 18.76 -6.68 -14.42
CA SER A 6 19.80 -6.13 -13.53
C SER A 6 20.16 -7.12 -12.42
N THR A 7 21.36 -7.00 -11.85
CA THR A 7 21.87 -7.87 -10.77
C THR A 7 20.92 -7.92 -9.56
N ARG A 8 20.11 -6.87 -9.32
CA ARG A 8 19.04 -6.88 -8.31
C ARG A 8 17.91 -7.88 -8.67
N GLN A 9 17.45 -7.93 -9.92
CA GLN A 9 16.44 -8.90 -10.36
C GLN A 9 16.92 -10.37 -10.24
N ARG A 10 18.23 -10.62 -10.37
CA ARG A 10 18.82 -11.97 -10.18
C ARG A 10 18.85 -12.41 -8.72
N ILE A 11 19.11 -11.50 -7.78
CA ILE A 11 19.18 -11.81 -6.34
C ILE A 11 17.78 -12.09 -5.78
N TRP A 12 16.77 -11.35 -6.22
CA TRP A 12 15.37 -11.60 -5.83
C TRP A 12 14.73 -12.80 -6.54
N GLY A 13 15.26 -13.22 -7.70
CA GLY A 13 14.80 -14.43 -8.40
C GLY A 13 15.07 -15.73 -7.64
N ARG A 14 15.94 -15.73 -6.62
CA ARG A 14 16.38 -16.94 -5.89
C ARG A 14 15.59 -17.22 -4.60
N PHE A 15 14.74 -16.29 -4.15
CA PHE A 15 13.84 -16.49 -3.01
C PHE A 15 12.39 -16.27 -3.43
N ARG A 16 11.83 -17.23 -4.17
CA ARG A 16 10.38 -17.26 -4.39
C ARG A 16 9.72 -17.51 -3.03
N PHE A 17 8.99 -16.53 -2.52
CA PHE A 17 8.10 -16.72 -1.39
C PHE A 17 6.96 -17.62 -1.87
N THR A 18 6.56 -18.61 -1.07
CA THR A 18 5.60 -19.66 -1.45
C THR A 18 4.47 -19.73 -0.43
N LEU A 19 3.36 -20.37 -0.78
CA LEU A 19 2.23 -20.54 0.14
C LEU A 19 2.66 -21.21 1.46
N ARG A 20 3.45 -22.29 1.37
CA ARG A 20 4.06 -22.93 2.55
C ARG A 20 4.91 -21.98 3.40
N ARG A 21 5.64 -21.05 2.79
CA ARG A 21 6.42 -20.04 3.51
C ARG A 21 5.51 -18.99 4.15
N ALA A 22 4.39 -18.65 3.51
CA ALA A 22 3.37 -17.75 4.04
C ALA A 22 2.70 -18.34 5.29
N GLU A 23 2.30 -19.61 5.24
CA GLU A 23 1.75 -20.36 6.38
C GLU A 23 2.73 -20.39 7.55
N TRP A 24 3.98 -20.80 7.28
CA TRP A 24 5.01 -20.85 8.31
C TRP A 24 5.32 -19.48 8.90
N TRP A 25 5.26 -18.43 8.09
CA TRP A 25 5.40 -17.05 8.56
C TRP A 25 4.25 -16.65 9.49
N ALA A 26 3.00 -16.99 9.14
CA ALA A 26 1.83 -16.72 9.97
C ALA A 26 1.91 -17.44 11.32
N GLU A 27 2.31 -18.72 11.33
CA GLU A 27 2.58 -19.44 12.59
C GLU A 27 3.65 -18.76 13.44
N ARG A 28 4.72 -18.27 12.81
CA ARG A 28 5.80 -17.57 13.50
C ARG A 28 5.33 -16.24 14.07
N LEU A 29 4.43 -15.54 13.38
CA LEU A 29 3.78 -14.33 13.90
C LEU A 29 2.94 -14.66 15.13
N LEU A 30 2.14 -15.74 15.11
CA LEU A 30 1.35 -16.17 16.27
C LEU A 30 2.25 -16.47 17.47
N ARG A 31 3.31 -17.27 17.27
CA ARG A 31 4.32 -17.55 18.31
C ARG A 31 4.97 -16.29 18.86
N TRP A 32 5.29 -15.31 18.00
CA TRP A 32 5.85 -14.04 18.44
C TRP A 32 4.83 -13.22 19.25
N CYS A 33 3.56 -13.20 18.83
CA CYS A 33 2.50 -12.48 19.54
C CYS A 33 2.29 -13.04 20.96
N ASP A 34 2.32 -14.37 21.09
CA ASP A 34 2.20 -15.07 22.36
C ASP A 34 3.42 -14.79 23.26
N PHE A 35 4.63 -15.03 22.75
CA PHE A 35 5.88 -14.81 23.47
C PHE A 35 6.06 -13.36 23.96
N ARG A 36 5.59 -12.38 23.17
CA ARG A 36 5.70 -10.94 23.51
C ARG A 36 4.44 -10.38 24.17
N SER A 37 3.45 -11.20 24.51
CA SER A 37 2.17 -10.75 25.09
C SER A 37 2.38 -9.90 26.36
N GLY A 38 3.15 -10.39 27.33
CA GLY A 38 3.47 -9.67 28.57
C GLY A 38 4.25 -8.37 28.34
N PHE A 39 5.20 -8.38 27.39
CA PHE A 39 5.92 -7.17 26.98
C PHE A 39 4.95 -6.12 26.41
N LEU A 40 4.08 -6.51 25.49
CA LEU A 40 3.09 -5.61 24.86
C LEU A 40 1.97 -5.16 25.81
N ALA A 41 1.77 -5.87 26.92
CA ALA A 41 0.82 -5.52 27.96
C ALA A 41 1.33 -4.42 28.92
N ARG A 42 2.63 -4.13 28.92
CA ARG A 42 3.23 -3.09 29.77
C ARG A 42 2.56 -1.74 29.56
N ARG A 43 2.25 -1.08 30.67
CA ARG A 43 1.64 0.24 30.73
C ARG A 43 2.51 1.17 31.55
N SER A 44 2.50 2.45 31.20
CA SER A 44 3.13 3.53 31.94
C SER A 44 2.08 4.59 32.27
N LEU A 45 2.27 5.27 33.38
CA LEU A 45 1.44 6.42 33.75
C LEU A 45 2.01 7.66 33.05
N VAL A 46 1.23 8.26 32.15
CA VAL A 46 1.58 9.49 31.42
C VAL A 46 0.44 10.47 31.66
N ASP A 47 0.75 11.63 32.24
CA ASP A 47 -0.24 12.67 32.57
C ASP A 47 -1.47 12.13 33.34
N GLY A 48 -1.24 11.28 34.33
CA GLY A 48 -2.29 10.67 35.15
C GLY A 48 -3.10 9.57 34.44
N ARG A 49 -2.77 9.21 33.19
CA ARG A 49 -3.44 8.16 32.42
C ARG A 49 -2.54 6.95 32.22
N LEU A 50 -3.11 5.76 32.34
CA LEU A 50 -2.43 4.50 32.02
C LEU A 50 -2.42 4.29 30.50
N VAL A 51 -1.25 4.45 29.89
CA VAL A 51 -1.04 4.27 28.44
C VAL A 51 -0.16 3.05 28.19
N TYR A 52 -0.36 2.34 27.07
CA TYR A 52 0.53 1.24 26.71
C TYR A 52 1.92 1.76 26.36
N ALA A 53 2.95 1.21 27.02
CA ALA A 53 4.35 1.61 26.79
C ALA A 53 4.81 1.35 25.34
N HIS A 54 4.19 0.37 24.66
CA HIS A 54 4.54 -0.03 23.29
C HIS A 54 3.36 0.14 22.32
N GLU A 55 2.67 1.28 22.39
CA GLU A 55 1.47 1.54 21.58
C GLU A 55 1.73 1.37 20.07
N ARG A 56 2.84 1.91 19.55
CA ARG A 56 3.20 1.82 18.12
C ARG A 56 3.38 0.38 17.66
N LEU A 57 4.09 -0.43 18.45
CA LEU A 57 4.30 -1.85 18.13
C LEU A 57 2.98 -2.63 18.21
N ARG A 58 2.08 -2.29 19.14
CA ARG A 58 0.73 -2.87 19.20
C ARG A 58 -0.10 -2.53 17.96
N LYS A 59 -0.03 -1.28 17.48
CA LYS A 59 -0.72 -0.85 16.24
C LYS A 59 -0.17 -1.60 15.03
N ALA A 60 1.15 -1.69 14.88
CA ALA A 60 1.78 -2.46 13.80
C ALA A 60 1.37 -3.94 13.83
N ARG A 61 1.45 -4.58 14.99
CA ARG A 61 0.96 -5.96 15.20
C ARG A 61 -0.51 -6.10 14.80
N ARG A 62 -1.37 -5.18 15.25
CA ARG A 62 -2.80 -5.21 14.94
C ARG A 62 -3.05 -5.14 13.43
N GLY A 63 -2.36 -4.25 12.72
CA GLY A 63 -2.48 -4.14 11.26
C GLY A 63 -2.10 -5.45 10.56
N ILE A 64 -0.95 -6.03 10.93
CA ILE A 64 -0.49 -7.29 10.34
C ILE A 64 -1.47 -8.44 10.65
N VAL A 65 -1.89 -8.61 11.91
CA VAL A 65 -2.82 -9.66 12.31
C VAL A 65 -4.16 -9.50 11.59
N SER A 66 -4.64 -8.28 11.41
CA SER A 66 -5.86 -8.00 10.65
C SER A 66 -5.75 -8.48 9.20
N LEU A 67 -4.62 -8.24 8.53
CA LEU A 67 -4.39 -8.69 7.15
C LEU A 67 -4.26 -10.21 7.05
N VAL A 68 -3.66 -10.87 8.04
CA VAL A 68 -3.60 -12.34 8.12
C VAL A 68 -5.02 -12.91 8.27
N ASN A 69 -5.79 -12.39 9.23
CA ASN A 69 -7.15 -12.85 9.50
C ASN A 69 -8.11 -12.60 8.33
N ALA A 70 -7.91 -11.51 7.58
CA ALA A 70 -8.66 -11.21 6.37
C ALA A 70 -8.21 -12.06 5.16
N GLY A 71 -7.12 -12.83 5.26
CA GLY A 71 -6.56 -13.58 4.13
C GLY A 71 -5.90 -12.69 3.07
N THR A 72 -5.62 -11.42 3.37
CA THR A 72 -5.16 -10.43 2.38
C THR A 72 -3.65 -10.20 2.37
N LEU A 73 -2.92 -10.64 3.40
CA LEU A 73 -1.49 -10.36 3.53
C LEU A 73 -0.64 -10.99 2.41
N PHE A 74 -1.02 -12.18 1.94
CA PHE A 74 -0.26 -12.96 0.95
C PHE A 74 -1.07 -13.29 -0.30
N THR A 75 -2.10 -12.51 -0.61
CA THR A 75 -3.01 -12.74 -1.75
C THR A 75 -2.29 -12.86 -3.10
N TYR A 76 -1.13 -12.23 -3.27
CA TYR A 76 -0.33 -12.36 -4.50
C TYR A 76 0.21 -13.79 -4.76
N LEU A 77 0.13 -14.69 -3.77
CA LEU A 77 0.47 -16.11 -3.90
C LEU A 77 -0.73 -16.99 -4.30
N ASP A 78 -1.93 -16.42 -4.40
CA ASP A 78 -3.14 -17.16 -4.76
C ASP A 78 -3.01 -17.73 -6.20
N PRO A 79 -3.10 -19.05 -6.38
CA PRO A 79 -3.07 -19.68 -7.71
C PRO A 79 -4.16 -19.17 -8.65
N ALA A 80 -5.36 -18.85 -8.11
CA ALA A 80 -6.47 -18.35 -8.92
C ALA A 80 -6.15 -16.96 -9.50
N LEU A 81 -5.45 -16.11 -8.75
CA LEU A 81 -5.08 -14.76 -9.19
C LEU A 81 -3.80 -14.72 -10.04
N SER A 82 -3.06 -15.84 -10.09
CA SER A 82 -1.81 -15.95 -10.86
C SER A 82 -1.95 -16.80 -12.12
N ALA A 83 -3.19 -17.07 -12.56
CA ALA A 83 -3.49 -17.83 -13.77
C ALA A 83 -2.80 -17.28 -15.03
N GLU A 84 -2.70 -15.95 -15.14
CA GLU A 84 -2.05 -15.26 -16.27
C GLU A 84 -0.55 -15.02 -16.04
N GLY A 85 -0.03 -15.40 -14.88
CA GLY A 85 1.38 -15.27 -14.52
C GLY A 85 1.61 -14.85 -13.07
N PRO A 86 2.89 -14.85 -12.60
CA PRO A 86 3.20 -14.47 -11.23
C PRO A 86 2.84 -13.01 -10.95
N LEU A 87 2.02 -12.79 -9.93
CA LEU A 87 1.71 -11.45 -9.45
C LEU A 87 2.95 -10.79 -8.84
N PRO A 88 3.14 -9.47 -9.05
CA PRO A 88 4.22 -8.74 -8.42
C PRO A 88 4.01 -8.69 -6.90
N ALA A 89 5.04 -9.03 -6.14
CA ALA A 89 5.00 -8.99 -4.67
C ALA A 89 4.98 -7.56 -4.08
N THR A 90 5.22 -6.54 -4.92
CA THR A 90 5.17 -5.12 -4.50
C THR A 90 4.34 -4.30 -5.46
N ASN A 91 3.79 -3.20 -4.96
CA ASN A 91 3.02 -2.24 -5.75
C ASN A 91 3.89 -1.39 -6.70
N ASN A 92 5.22 -1.58 -6.73
CA ASN A 92 6.14 -0.78 -7.55
C ASN A 92 5.76 -0.72 -9.03
N ALA A 93 5.19 -1.80 -9.58
CA ALA A 93 4.74 -1.85 -10.97
C ALA A 93 3.61 -0.83 -11.23
N ILE A 94 2.64 -0.74 -10.32
CA ILE A 94 1.52 0.19 -10.40
C ILE A 94 2.01 1.60 -10.02
N GLU A 95 2.77 1.72 -8.93
CA GLU A 95 3.20 3.00 -8.37
C GLU A 95 4.23 3.75 -9.22
N GLY A 96 5.25 3.04 -9.71
CA GLY A 96 6.29 3.59 -10.57
C GLY A 96 5.89 3.63 -12.05
N GLY A 97 4.92 2.80 -12.46
CA GLY A 97 4.40 2.74 -13.82
C GLY A 97 3.21 3.67 -14.00
N VAL A 98 2.01 3.14 -13.78
CA VAL A 98 0.74 3.81 -14.08
C VAL A 98 0.53 5.05 -13.22
N ASN A 99 0.61 4.93 -11.89
CA ASN A 99 0.30 6.04 -10.98
C ASN A 99 1.28 7.21 -11.13
N ALA A 100 2.57 6.93 -11.37
CA ALA A 100 3.54 7.98 -11.67
C ALA A 100 3.15 8.80 -12.91
N GLN A 101 2.65 8.14 -13.96
CA GLN A 101 2.21 8.81 -15.17
C GLN A 101 0.90 9.58 -14.96
N LEU A 102 -0.06 9.02 -14.22
CA LEU A 102 -1.29 9.74 -13.81
C LEU A 102 -0.98 11.02 -13.03
N ARG A 103 -0.08 10.94 -12.04
CA ARG A 103 0.40 12.12 -11.30
C ARG A 103 1.09 13.12 -12.23
N SER A 104 1.81 12.65 -13.25
CA SER A 104 2.43 13.52 -14.25
C SER A 104 1.36 14.28 -15.07
N VAL A 105 0.31 13.60 -15.53
CA VAL A 105 -0.82 14.24 -16.23
C VAL A 105 -1.43 15.35 -15.37
N LEU A 106 -1.72 15.04 -14.09
CA LEU A 106 -2.28 16.02 -13.16
C LEU A 106 -1.34 17.21 -12.92
N ARG A 107 -0.04 16.97 -12.75
CA ARG A 107 0.98 18.03 -12.58
C ARG A 107 1.13 18.90 -13.83
N ASN A 108 1.08 18.33 -15.02
CA ASN A 108 1.24 19.08 -16.27
C ASN A 108 -0.02 19.87 -16.63
N ARG A 109 -1.17 19.51 -16.07
CA ARG A 109 -2.47 20.15 -16.32
C ARG A 109 -2.99 20.98 -15.15
N ARG A 110 -2.11 21.41 -14.24
CA ARG A 110 -2.45 22.16 -13.01
C ARG A 110 -3.18 23.49 -13.23
N GLY A 111 -3.10 24.09 -14.43
CA GLY A 111 -3.88 25.27 -14.81
C GLY A 111 -5.34 25.00 -15.22
N LEU A 112 -5.76 23.73 -15.27
CA LEU A 112 -7.15 23.36 -15.56
C LEU A 112 -7.97 23.20 -14.26
N SER A 113 -9.28 23.44 -14.36
CA SER A 113 -10.21 23.12 -13.26
C SER A 113 -10.15 21.63 -12.90
N THR A 114 -10.49 21.29 -11.66
CA THR A 114 -10.47 19.90 -11.17
C THR A 114 -11.25 18.92 -12.08
N PRO A 115 -12.49 19.21 -12.52
CA PRO A 115 -13.21 18.32 -13.44
C PRO A 115 -12.47 18.10 -14.77
N LYS A 116 -11.87 19.16 -15.33
CA LYS A 116 -11.06 19.07 -16.56
C LYS A 116 -9.79 18.24 -16.37
N ARG A 117 -9.14 18.33 -15.20
CA ARG A 117 -7.97 17.49 -14.86
C ARG A 117 -8.35 16.02 -14.71
N VAL A 118 -9.49 15.74 -14.07
CA VAL A 118 -10.04 14.38 -13.96
C VAL A 118 -10.34 13.81 -15.35
N LYS A 119 -11.05 14.55 -16.20
CA LYS A 119 -11.30 14.16 -17.61
C LYS A 119 -10.01 13.91 -18.39
N ALA A 120 -8.96 14.71 -18.19
CA ALA A 120 -7.66 14.48 -18.81
C ALA A 120 -7.00 13.17 -18.35
N VAL A 121 -7.19 12.78 -17.09
CA VAL A 121 -6.75 11.47 -16.57
C VAL A 121 -7.57 10.35 -17.18
N PHE A 122 -8.90 10.44 -17.21
CA PHE A 122 -9.75 9.44 -17.87
C PHE A 122 -9.35 9.27 -19.33
N TRP A 123 -9.12 10.36 -20.06
CA TRP A 123 -8.65 10.32 -21.44
C TRP A 123 -7.33 9.58 -21.59
N TRP A 124 -6.36 9.89 -20.72
CA TRP A 124 -5.09 9.19 -20.70
C TRP A 124 -5.25 7.68 -20.46
N CYS A 125 -6.16 7.28 -19.58
CA CYS A 125 -6.47 5.87 -19.32
C CYS A 125 -7.11 5.21 -20.57
N CYS A 126 -8.13 5.81 -21.17
CA CYS A 126 -8.81 5.28 -22.36
C CYS A 126 -7.87 5.05 -23.53
N MET A 127 -6.83 5.87 -23.69
CA MET A 127 -5.83 5.71 -24.75
C MET A 127 -4.80 4.60 -24.49
N ARG A 128 -4.79 4.03 -23.29
CA ARG A 128 -3.73 3.11 -22.81
C ARG A 128 -4.26 1.78 -22.29
N VAL A 129 -5.55 1.51 -22.45
CA VAL A 129 -6.10 0.17 -22.26
C VAL A 129 -5.64 -0.75 -23.39
N GLU A 130 -5.59 -2.05 -23.13
CA GLU A 130 -5.14 -3.05 -24.11
C GLU A 130 -6.05 -3.10 -25.35
N CYS A 131 -7.33 -2.81 -25.18
CA CYS A 131 -8.32 -2.74 -26.25
C CYS A 131 -9.04 -1.37 -26.21
N PRO A 132 -8.46 -0.31 -26.81
CA PRO A 132 -9.08 1.01 -26.81
C PRO A 132 -10.35 1.01 -27.64
N LYS A 133 -11.40 1.63 -27.09
CA LYS A 133 -12.66 1.84 -27.81
C LYS A 133 -12.44 2.85 -28.94
N ASP A 134 -13.36 2.85 -29.89
CA ASP A 134 -13.44 3.91 -30.90
C ASP A 134 -13.64 5.28 -30.22
N MET A 135 -13.12 6.32 -30.88
CA MET A 135 -13.13 7.69 -30.34
C MET A 135 -14.55 8.20 -30.04
N PRO A 136 -15.56 8.00 -30.93
CA PRO A 136 -16.93 8.41 -30.64
C PRO A 136 -17.52 7.74 -29.40
N ARG A 137 -17.32 6.43 -29.23
CA ARG A 137 -17.79 5.70 -28.05
C ARG A 137 -17.08 6.13 -26.78
N THR A 138 -15.76 6.33 -26.85
CA THR A 138 -14.97 6.86 -25.73
C THR A 138 -15.50 8.22 -25.27
N LEU A 139 -15.80 9.13 -26.22
CA LEU A 139 -16.36 10.44 -25.90
C LEU A 139 -17.76 10.35 -25.26
N ARG A 140 -18.60 9.41 -25.70
CA ARG A 140 -19.95 9.20 -25.15
C ARG A 140 -19.93 8.66 -23.72
N GLU A 141 -18.94 7.84 -23.40
CA GLU A 141 -18.81 7.20 -22.08
C GLU A 141 -17.94 8.00 -21.10
N MET A 142 -17.34 9.11 -21.52
CA MET A 142 -16.55 9.98 -20.64
C MET A 142 -17.43 10.53 -19.51
N PRO A 143 -16.94 10.56 -18.26
CA PRO A 143 -17.72 11.07 -17.14
C PRO A 143 -18.01 12.56 -17.34
N THR A 144 -19.27 12.92 -17.11
CA THR A 144 -19.73 14.30 -17.04
C THR A 144 -19.21 14.97 -15.77
N ASP A 145 -19.37 16.30 -15.66
CA ASP A 145 -18.96 17.00 -14.45
C ASP A 145 -19.81 16.57 -13.23
N SER A 146 -21.08 16.21 -13.44
CA SER A 146 -21.95 15.61 -12.42
C SER A 146 -21.48 14.23 -12.01
N ASP A 147 -21.07 13.37 -12.95
CA ASP A 147 -20.55 12.03 -12.63
C ASP A 147 -19.28 12.14 -11.77
N ILE A 148 -18.41 13.09 -12.10
CA ILE A 148 -17.20 13.36 -11.30
C ILE A 148 -17.58 13.84 -9.89
N GLY A 149 -18.59 14.68 -9.76
CA GLY A 149 -19.13 15.12 -8.47
C GLY A 149 -19.65 13.95 -7.63
N LEU A 150 -20.43 13.06 -8.25
CA LEU A 150 -20.97 11.86 -7.61
C LEU A 150 -19.86 10.91 -7.16
N LEU A 151 -18.91 10.59 -8.04
CA LEU A 151 -17.78 9.72 -7.72
C LEU A 151 -16.93 10.28 -6.58
N ARG A 152 -16.77 11.60 -6.51
CA ARG A 152 -16.07 12.25 -5.40
C ARG A 152 -16.86 12.17 -4.09
N ALA A 153 -18.19 12.24 -4.14
CA ALA A 153 -19.00 12.09 -2.93
C ALA A 153 -19.02 10.64 -2.42
N GLU A 154 -19.05 9.66 -3.33
CA GLU A 154 -19.16 8.24 -2.98
C GLU A 154 -17.82 7.60 -2.59
N TYR A 155 -16.75 7.89 -3.35
CA TYR A 155 -15.43 7.28 -3.19
C TYR A 155 -14.36 8.27 -2.73
N GLY A 156 -14.74 9.54 -2.50
CA GLY A 156 -13.83 10.54 -1.99
C GLY A 156 -13.31 10.11 -0.62
N ILE A 157 -11.99 10.07 -0.51
CA ILE A 157 -11.33 9.92 0.77
C ILE A 157 -11.17 11.33 1.33
N ASP A 158 -11.90 11.66 2.40
CA ASP A 158 -11.59 12.85 3.19
C ASP A 158 -10.25 12.63 3.89
N ALA A 159 -9.27 13.45 3.54
CA ALA A 159 -7.91 13.34 4.10
C ALA A 159 -7.93 13.53 5.62
N GLU A 160 -8.89 14.33 6.10
CA GLU A 160 -9.20 14.56 7.50
C GLU A 160 -9.68 13.28 8.21
N ASP A 161 -10.51 12.46 7.58
CA ASP A 161 -11.08 11.23 8.15
C ASP A 161 -10.10 10.06 8.22
N VAL A 162 -9.14 9.99 7.29
CA VAL A 162 -8.08 8.97 7.30
C VAL A 162 -7.01 9.23 8.37
N GLY A 163 -7.13 10.34 9.10
CA GLY A 163 -6.13 10.75 10.08
C GLY A 163 -4.81 11.04 9.38
N ALA A 164 -4.86 11.85 8.31
CA ALA A 164 -3.64 12.36 7.70
C ALA A 164 -2.72 12.93 8.79
N PRO A 165 -1.41 12.65 8.75
CA PRO A 165 -0.48 13.24 9.70
C PRO A 165 -0.65 14.75 9.67
N LYS A 166 -0.94 15.37 10.82
CA LYS A 166 -1.23 16.81 10.90
C LYS A 166 -0.05 17.62 10.38
N LYS A 167 1.16 17.05 10.41
CA LYS A 167 2.38 17.60 9.81
C LYS A 167 3.19 16.53 9.08
N TRP A 168 3.92 16.96 8.06
CA TRP A 168 4.95 16.15 7.41
C TRP A 168 5.96 15.65 8.47
N GLY A 169 6.10 14.33 8.61
CA GLY A 169 6.97 13.70 9.62
C GLY A 169 6.26 13.09 10.84
N GLU A 170 4.95 13.28 11.03
CA GLU A 170 4.19 12.67 12.13
C GLU A 170 3.62 11.27 11.80
N GLY A 171 3.75 10.83 10.54
CA GLY A 171 3.36 9.48 10.12
C GLY A 171 4.27 8.40 10.70
N ILE A 172 3.84 7.14 10.64
CA ILE A 172 4.72 6.01 10.99
C ILE A 172 5.95 6.03 10.07
N VAL A 173 7.09 6.44 10.60
CA VAL A 173 8.37 6.44 9.89
C VAL A 173 8.85 4.99 9.76
N TRP A 174 8.88 4.48 8.53
CA TRP A 174 9.19 3.08 8.24
C TRP A 174 10.64 2.71 8.60
N GLU A 175 11.54 3.70 8.62
CA GLU A 175 12.95 3.54 9.01
C GLU A 175 13.13 3.27 10.52
N GLU A 176 12.22 3.76 11.38
CA GLU A 176 12.28 3.54 12.84
C GLU A 176 11.95 2.09 13.25
N LEU A 177 11.41 1.28 12.33
CA LEU A 177 11.20 -0.15 12.57
C LEU A 177 12.42 -1.00 12.20
N HIS A 178 13.45 -0.39 11.63
CA HIS A 178 14.68 -1.03 11.21
C HIS A 178 15.89 -0.47 11.96
N HIS A 179 16.02 -0.83 13.24
CA HIS A 179 17.28 -0.66 13.95
C HIS A 179 18.21 -1.84 13.63
N LYS A 180 19.46 -1.55 13.21
CA LYS A 180 20.51 -2.58 13.08
C LYS A 180 20.80 -3.26 14.41
N THR A 181 20.52 -2.59 15.53
CA THR A 181 20.77 -3.07 16.88
C THR A 181 19.55 -3.83 17.42
N ARG A 182 19.78 -5.02 17.95
CA ARG A 182 18.73 -5.88 18.53
C ARG A 182 18.29 -5.35 19.90
N TYR A 183 17.00 -5.12 20.06
CA TYR A 183 16.39 -4.78 21.36
C TYR A 183 16.55 -5.92 22.40
N PRO A 184 16.73 -5.66 23.71
CA PRO A 184 16.75 -4.36 24.41
C PRO A 184 18.11 -3.65 24.34
N TYR A 185 18.08 -2.31 24.30
CA TYR A 185 19.28 -1.49 24.42
C TYR A 185 19.80 -1.59 25.84
N SER A 186 20.90 -2.31 26.06
CA SER A 186 21.68 -2.14 27.28
C SER A 186 22.42 -0.81 27.16
N THR A 187 22.04 0.15 27.99
CA THR A 187 22.92 1.26 28.32
C THR A 187 23.87 0.73 29.39
N GLU A 188 25.11 0.45 29.00
CA GLU A 188 26.22 0.56 29.98
C GLU A 188 26.46 2.05 30.27
#